data_AF-A0AAW7MLQ3-F1
#
_entry.id   AF-A0AAW7MLQ3-F1
#
_cell.length_a   1.000
_cell.length_b   1.000
_cell.length_c   1.000
_cell.angle_alpha   90.00
_cell.angle_beta   90.00
_cell.angle_gamma   90.00
#
_symmetry.space_group_name_H-M   'P 1'
#
loop_
_entity.id
_entity.type
_entity.pdbx_description
1 polymer ?
#
loop_
_entity_poly.entity_id
_entity_poly.type
_entity_poly.pdbx_seq_one_letter_code
_entity_poly.pdbx_strand_id
1 'polypeptide(L)'
;MRQNEIILGDCRRIVCAANRKRFTDEIVLGIRHWDAFMRREVRETEGDPVDQGFIDQHGNFLSRTEAWKVAEATGQIIRRCGGDKADGGTIYSENLY
;
A
#
# COMPACT_ATOMS: atom_id res chain seq x y z
N MET A 1 -25.29 -11.99 26.75
CA MET A 1 -25.55 -12.24 25.32
C MET A 1 -25.74 -10.90 24.62
N ARG A 2 -24.80 -10.51 23.76
CA ARG A 2 -25.03 -9.52 22.71
C ARG A 2 -24.60 -10.18 21.41
N GLN A 3 -25.58 -10.78 20.75
CA GLN A 3 -25.49 -11.28 19.37
C GLN A 3 -25.51 -10.07 18.44
N ASN A 4 -24.76 -10.14 17.34
CA ASN A 4 -24.77 -9.23 16.17
C ASN A 4 -23.75 -8.08 16.11
N GLU A 5 -22.51 -8.31 16.54
CA GLU A 5 -21.40 -7.73 15.76
C GLU A 5 -21.19 -8.67 14.58
N ILE A 6 -21.75 -8.28 13.42
CA ILE A 6 -21.20 -8.72 12.14
C ILE A 6 -19.70 -8.54 12.27
N ILE A 7 -18.93 -9.60 12.02
CA ILE A 7 -17.48 -9.53 11.88
C ILE A 7 -17.24 -8.67 10.64
N LEU A 8 -17.35 -7.34 10.78
CA LEU A 8 -16.77 -6.38 9.88
C LEU A 8 -15.28 -6.54 10.14
N GLY A 9 -14.67 -7.52 9.47
CA GLY A 9 -13.22 -7.63 9.38
C GLY A 9 -12.68 -6.24 9.13
N ASP A 10 -11.62 -5.87 9.84
CA ASP A 10 -10.97 -4.55 9.83
C ASP A 10 -11.24 -3.85 8.48
N CYS A 11 -12.12 -2.83 8.47
CA CYS A 11 -12.57 -2.14 7.24
C CYS A 11 -11.46 -1.25 6.65
N ARG A 12 -10.22 -1.67 6.84
CA ARG A 12 -9.01 -1.07 6.34
C ARG A 12 -9.00 -1.13 4.83
N ARG A 13 -8.73 0.01 4.20
CA ARG A 13 -8.67 0.13 2.76
C ARG A 13 -7.37 0.77 2.36
N ILE A 14 -6.78 0.24 1.30
CA ILE A 14 -5.67 0.85 0.61
C ILE A 14 -6.16 2.08 -0.15
N VAL A 15 -5.48 3.21 0.03
CA VAL A 15 -5.84 4.51 -0.54
C VAL A 15 -4.92 4.88 -1.71
N CYS A 16 -3.61 4.87 -1.50
CA CYS A 16 -2.64 5.27 -2.52
C CYS A 16 -1.28 4.59 -2.35
N ALA A 17 -0.45 4.65 -3.39
CA ALA A 17 0.93 4.16 -3.34
C ALA A 17 1.82 5.13 -2.55
N ALA A 18 2.84 4.58 -1.90
CA ALA A 18 3.81 5.36 -1.15
C ALA A 18 5.22 4.80 -1.26
N ASN A 19 6.21 5.69 -1.19
CA ASN A 19 7.61 5.38 -0.94
C ASN A 19 8.01 5.95 0.41
N ARG A 20 8.58 5.13 1.29
CA ARG A 20 9.13 5.56 2.57
C ARG A 20 10.65 5.52 2.51
N LYS A 21 11.28 6.66 2.76
CA LYS A 21 12.73 6.80 2.85
C LYS A 21 13.24 6.12 4.12
N ARG A 22 14.27 5.28 4.03
CA ARG A 22 14.73 4.47 5.18
C ARG A 22 15.48 5.29 6.21
N PHE A 23 16.16 6.37 5.82
CA PHE A 23 16.96 7.16 6.77
C PHE A 23 16.17 8.28 7.44
N THR A 24 15.21 8.85 6.73
CA THR A 24 14.42 10.01 7.21
C THR A 24 13.01 9.65 7.66
N ASP A 25 12.52 8.46 7.33
CA ASP A 25 11.12 8.04 7.50
C ASP A 25 10.12 8.91 6.73
N GLU A 26 10.60 9.78 5.82
CA GLU A 26 9.76 10.61 4.97
C GLU A 26 8.94 9.72 4.03
N ILE A 27 7.63 9.96 4.00
CA ILE A 27 6.68 9.25 3.13
C ILE A 27 6.30 10.17 1.98
N VAL A 28 6.54 9.70 0.75
CA VAL A 28 6.11 10.37 -0.47
C VAL A 28 4.96 9.59 -1.10
N LEU A 29 3.85 10.29 -1.35
CA LEU A 29 2.62 9.72 -1.89
C LEU A 29 2.56 9.82 -3.41
N GLY A 30 1.83 8.90 -4.04
CA GLY A 30 1.53 8.97 -5.48
C GLY A 30 0.32 8.12 -5.85
N ILE A 31 -0.19 8.31 -7.08
CA ILE A 31 -1.28 7.49 -7.63
C ILE A 31 -0.80 6.04 -7.77
N ARG A 32 0.45 5.88 -8.25
CA ARG A 32 1.22 4.64 -8.32
C ARG A 32 2.69 4.95 -8.03
N HIS A 33 3.49 3.92 -7.76
CA HIS A 33 4.94 4.11 -7.54
C HIS A 33 5.58 4.80 -8.74
N TRP A 34 6.36 5.87 -8.47
CA TRP A 34 7.11 6.65 -9.45
C TRP A 34 6.27 7.29 -10.56
N ASP A 35 5.00 7.57 -10.31
CA ASP A 35 4.21 8.43 -11.19
C ASP A 35 4.72 9.88 -11.19
N ALA A 36 4.12 10.73 -12.03
CA ALA A 36 4.53 12.11 -12.17
C ALA A 36 4.36 12.92 -10.87
N PHE A 37 3.36 12.61 -10.06
CA PHE A 37 3.12 13.29 -8.78
C PHE A 37 4.19 12.92 -7.76
N MET A 38 4.43 11.63 -7.54
CA MET A 38 5.46 11.15 -6.63
C MET A 38 6.84 11.67 -7.06
N ARG A 39 7.20 11.58 -8.34
CA ARG A 39 8.49 12.08 -8.84
C ARG A 39 8.69 13.58 -8.61
N ARG A 40 7.62 14.37 -8.62
CA ARG A 40 7.70 15.82 -8.35
C ARG A 40 7.95 16.11 -6.87
N GLU A 41 7.37 15.31 -5.97
CA GLU A 41 7.50 15.50 -4.53
C GLU A 41 8.74 14.81 -3.94
N VAL A 42 9.29 13.79 -4.61
CA VAL A 42 10.55 13.15 -4.20
C VAL A 42 11.67 14.19 -4.30
N ARG A 43 12.09 14.69 -3.13
CA ARG A 43 13.32 15.44 -2.98
C ARG A 43 14.50 14.48 -3.08
N GLU A 44 15.50 14.83 -3.87
CA GLU A 44 16.74 14.07 -3.96
C GLU A 44 17.41 14.01 -2.59
N THR A 45 17.38 12.82 -2.00
CA THR A 45 18.28 12.40 -0.93
C THR A 45 19.12 11.30 -1.56
N GLU A 46 20.19 11.70 -2.26
CA GLU A 46 21.12 10.76 -2.88
C GLU A 46 21.48 9.64 -1.90
N GLY A 47 21.24 8.40 -2.32
CA GLY A 47 21.61 7.23 -1.54
C GLY A 47 20.64 6.82 -0.42
N ASP A 48 19.49 7.48 -0.22
CA ASP A 48 18.46 6.98 0.71
C ASP A 48 17.60 5.91 0.02
N PRO A 49 17.72 4.62 0.38
CA PRO A 49 16.90 3.58 -0.21
C PRO A 49 15.43 3.77 0.20
N VAL A 50 14.51 3.47 -0.71
CA VAL A 50 13.07 3.60 -0.44
C VAL A 50 12.39 2.25 -0.31
N ASP A 51 11.60 2.10 0.75
CA ASP A 51 10.63 1.02 0.87
C ASP A 51 9.37 1.40 0.09
N GLN A 52 8.98 0.55 -0.86
CA GLN A 52 7.74 0.74 -1.58
C GLN A 52 6.59 0.08 -0.84
N GLY A 53 5.49 0.81 -0.70
CA GLY A 53 4.30 0.37 0.02
C GLY A 53 3.07 1.16 -0.38
N PHE A 54 2.09 1.18 0.50
CA PHE A 54 0.81 1.87 0.32
C PHE A 54 0.35 2.51 1.62
N ILE A 55 -0.54 3.49 1.51
CA ILE A 55 -1.20 4.14 2.65
C ILE A 55 -2.60 3.61 2.83
N ASP A 56 -2.98 3.33 4.08
CA ASP A 56 -4.37 3.01 4.44
C ASP A 56 -5.19 4.27 4.76
N GLN A 57 -6.50 4.11 4.97
CA GLN A 57 -7.41 5.23 5.27
C GLN A 57 -7.15 5.93 6.61
N HIS A 58 -6.27 5.36 7.45
CA HIS A 58 -5.84 5.95 8.71
C HIS A 58 -4.48 6.67 8.60
N GLY A 59 -3.86 6.67 7.41
CA GLY A 59 -2.57 7.28 7.18
C GLY A 59 -1.38 6.39 7.53
N ASN A 60 -1.59 5.10 7.80
CA ASN A 60 -0.49 4.19 8.10
C ASN A 60 0.20 3.74 6.82
N PHE A 61 1.53 3.72 6.84
CA PHE A 61 2.31 3.04 5.81
C PHE A 61 2.26 1.53 6.01
N LEU A 62 1.90 0.84 4.94
CA LEU A 62 1.89 -0.62 4.85
C LEU A 62 2.91 -1.05 3.80
N SER A 63 3.74 -2.04 4.12
CA SER A 63 4.53 -2.73 3.11
C SER A 63 3.63 -3.38 2.05
N ARG A 64 4.19 -3.74 0.90
CA ARG A 64 3.42 -4.39 -0.17
C ARG A 64 2.71 -5.68 0.28
N THR A 65 3.33 -6.45 1.17
CA THR A 65 2.75 -7.70 1.69
C THR A 65 1.63 -7.45 2.70
N GLU A 66 1.77 -6.43 3.56
CA GLU A 66 0.69 -6.03 4.48
C GLU A 66 -0.50 -5.45 3.69
N ALA A 67 -0.20 -4.59 2.73
CA ALA A 67 -1.22 -3.98 1.88
C ALA A 67 -1.95 -5.00 1.01
N TRP A 68 -1.26 -6.06 0.55
CA TRP A 68 -1.90 -7.17 -0.16
C TRP A 68 -2.99 -7.84 0.67
N LYS A 69 -2.69 -8.18 1.93
CA LYS A 69 -3.66 -8.83 2.84
C LYS A 69 -4.90 -7.97 3.04
N VAL A 70 -4.71 -6.66 3.21
CA VAL A 70 -5.81 -5.69 3.34
C VAL A 70 -6.64 -5.63 2.04
N ALA A 71 -5.99 -5.48 0.89
CA ALA A 71 -6.68 -5.37 -0.39
C ALA A 71 -7.42 -6.67 -0.76
N GLU A 72 -6.86 -7.83 -0.43
CA GLU A 72 -7.52 -9.12 -0.63
C GLU A 72 -8.73 -9.27 0.29
N ALA A 73 -8.58 -8.99 1.59
CA ALA A 73 -9.65 -9.09 2.57
C ALA A 73 -10.82 -8.13 2.27
N THR A 74 -10.55 -6.98 1.66
CA THR A 74 -11.56 -5.96 1.32
C THR A 74 -12.00 -5.95 -0.14
N GLY A 75 -11.54 -6.94 -0.93
CA GLY A 75 -11.91 -7.07 -2.34
C GLY A 75 -11.45 -5.90 -3.23
N GLN A 76 -10.39 -5.18 -2.86
CA GLN A 76 -9.82 -4.09 -3.65
C GLN A 76 -8.93 -4.59 -4.81
N ILE A 77 -8.54 -5.88 -4.82
CA ILE A 77 -7.79 -6.47 -5.93
C ILE A 77 -8.72 -6.72 -7.11
N ILE A 78 -8.65 -5.86 -8.12
CA ILE A 78 -9.47 -5.96 -9.35
C ILE A 78 -8.75 -6.69 -10.49
N ARG A 79 -7.42 -6.79 -10.45
CA ARG A 79 -6.61 -7.56 -11.41
C ARG A 79 -5.55 -8.38 -10.69
N ARG A 80 -5.19 -9.54 -11.24
CA ARG A 80 -4.08 -10.38 -10.76
C ARG A 80 -2.91 -10.26 -11.75
N CYS A 81 -1.76 -9.78 -11.26
CA CYS A 81 -0.59 -9.44 -12.08
C CYS A 81 0.71 -10.16 -11.62
N GLY A 82 0.57 -11.31 -10.96
CA GLY A 82 1.70 -12.18 -10.59
C GLY A 82 2.22 -12.01 -9.15
N GLY A 83 1.61 -11.13 -8.36
CA GLY A 83 1.97 -10.90 -6.95
C GLY A 83 1.48 -11.95 -5.96
N ASP A 84 0.53 -12.80 -6.34
CA ASP A 84 -0.19 -13.70 -5.43
C ASP A 84 0.69 -14.68 -4.66
N LYS A 85 1.80 -15.12 -5.27
CA LYS A 85 2.71 -16.12 -4.68
C LYS A 85 4.00 -15.51 -4.12
N ALA A 86 4.26 -14.22 -4.39
CA ALA A 86 5.47 -13.54 -3.95
C ALA A 86 5.32 -13.15 -2.47
N ASP A 87 6.19 -13.69 -1.60
CA ASP A 87 6.25 -13.38 -0.16
C ASP A 87 4.91 -13.54 0.59
N GLY A 88 4.08 -14.50 0.15
CA GLY A 88 2.74 -14.71 0.70
C GLY A 88 1.69 -13.67 0.23
N GLY A 89 1.98 -13.01 -0.90
CA GLY A 89 1.15 -11.98 -1.52
C GLY A 89 1.86 -10.63 -1.56
N THR A 90 2.01 -10.05 -2.74
CA THR A 90 2.64 -8.74 -2.95
C THR A 90 1.77 -7.89 -3.85
N ILE A 91 1.32 -6.73 -3.36
CA ILE A 91 0.47 -5.83 -4.14
C ILE A 91 1.28 -4.86 -4.99
N TYR A 92 0.80 -4.69 -6.22
CA TYR A 92 1.22 -3.72 -7.21
C TYR A 92 0.09 -2.74 -7.48
N SER A 93 0.40 -1.57 -8.03
CA SER A 93 -0.64 -0.55 -8.29
C SER A 93 -1.66 -1.06 -9.33
N GLU A 94 -1.20 -1.87 -10.29
CA GLU A 94 -2.00 -2.57 -11.31
C GLU A 94 -3.06 -3.51 -10.72
N ASN A 95 -2.93 -3.92 -9.45
CA ASN A 95 -3.98 -4.69 -8.79
C ASN A 95 -5.22 -3.86 -8.50
N LEU A 96 -5.13 -2.52 -8.39
CA LEU A 96 -6.17 -1.64 -7.85
C LEU A 96 -6.98 -0.86 -8.90
N TYR A 97 -6.52 -0.76 -10.15
CA TYR A 97 -7.20 -0.02 -11.23
C TYR A 97 -6.97 -0.62 -12.62
#